data_AF-A0AAV6INH4-F1
#
_entry.id   AF-A0AAV6INH4-F1
#
_cell.length_a   1.000
_cell.length_b   1.000
_cell.length_c   1.000
_cell.angle_alpha   90.00
_cell.angle_beta   90.00
_cell.angle_gamma   90.00
#
_symmetry.space_group_name_H-M   'P 1'
#
loop_
_entity.id
_entity.type
_entity.pdbx_description
1 polymer ?
#
loop_
_entity_poly.entity_id
_entity_poly.type
_entity_poly.pdbx_seq_one_letter_code
_entity_poly.pdbx_strand_id
1 'polypeptide(L)'
;MHYMHARRGRVYLPQDELAQAGLSDEDIFAGKVTDKWRTFMKNQIKRARLFFDEAEKGVTELNSASRWPVWASLLLYRQILDEIEANDYNNFTRRAYVSKPKKVLALPVAYAKSLVSPSRMSSLIQA
;
A
#
# COMPACT_ATOMS: atom_id res chain seq x y z
N MET A 1 -4.20 -5.61 8.79
CA MET A 1 -3.64 -6.82 8.17
C MET A 1 -2.78 -7.58 9.18
N HIS A 2 -1.91 -6.90 9.94
CA HIS A 2 -1.02 -7.51 10.94
C HIS A 2 -1.66 -8.27 12.11
N TYR A 3 -2.76 -7.79 12.71
CA TYR A 3 -3.40 -8.46 13.86
C TYR A 3 -3.76 -9.95 13.67
N MET A 4 -4.37 -10.28 12.53
CA MET A 4 -4.89 -11.62 12.28
C MET A 4 -3.76 -12.64 12.07
N HIS A 5 -2.58 -12.18 11.64
CA HIS A 5 -1.41 -13.02 11.45
C HIS A 5 -0.65 -13.21 12.76
N ALA A 6 -0.48 -12.14 13.54
CA ALA A 6 0.14 -12.18 14.86
C ALA A 6 -0.60 -13.16 15.80
N ARG A 7 -1.94 -13.12 15.84
CA ARG A 7 -2.76 -14.07 16.60
C ARG A 7 -2.66 -15.53 16.14
N ARG A 8 -2.12 -15.76 14.95
CA ARG A 8 -1.87 -17.10 14.38
C ARG A 8 -0.38 -17.47 14.45
N GLY A 9 0.42 -16.73 15.22
CA GLY A 9 1.85 -16.97 15.40
C GLY A 9 2.69 -16.67 14.17
N ARG A 10 2.26 -15.73 13.30
CA ARG A 10 2.96 -15.38 12.06
C ARG A 10 3.30 -13.90 12.01
N VAL A 11 4.58 -13.59 11.77
CA VAL A 11 5.09 -12.24 11.52
C VAL A 11 5.70 -12.19 10.12
N TYR A 12 5.20 -11.28 9.28
CA TYR A 12 5.65 -11.12 7.88
C TYR A 12 6.46 -9.83 7.68
N LEU A 13 6.90 -9.22 8.78
CA LEU A 13 7.68 -7.99 8.77
C LEU A 13 9.17 -8.32 8.61
N PRO A 14 9.96 -7.45 7.96
CA PRO A 14 11.41 -7.65 7.85
C PRO A 14 12.06 -7.69 9.23
N GLN A 15 12.69 -8.81 9.55
CA GLN A 15 13.21 -9.11 10.89
C GLN A 15 14.42 -8.25 11.25
N ASP A 16 15.27 -7.96 10.27
CA ASP A 16 16.40 -7.04 10.40
C ASP A 16 15.94 -5.61 10.70
N GLU A 17 14.88 -5.14 10.04
CA GLU A 17 14.32 -3.79 10.28
C GLU A 17 13.56 -3.69 11.61
N LEU A 18 12.90 -4.77 12.04
CA LEU A 18 12.31 -4.86 13.38
C LEU A 18 13.40 -4.75 14.46
N ALA A 19 14.49 -5.51 14.31
CA ALA A 19 15.62 -5.46 15.23
C ALA A 19 16.27 -4.05 15.28
N GLN A 20 16.45 -3.40 14.12
CA GLN A 20 16.96 -2.02 14.04
C GLN A 20 16.03 -1.01 14.73
N ALA A 21 14.70 -1.24 14.67
CA ALA A 21 13.72 -0.43 15.39
C ALA A 21 13.62 -0.80 16.89
N GLY A 22 14.37 -1.81 17.35
CA GLY A 22 14.33 -2.33 18.72
C GLY A 22 12.98 -2.94 19.07
N LEU A 23 12.38 -3.67 18.12
CA LEU A 23 11.15 -4.45 18.23
C LEU A 23 11.46 -5.94 18.06
N SER A 24 10.77 -6.79 18.82
CA SER A 24 10.80 -8.24 18.63
C SER A 24 9.45 -8.80 18.18
N ASP A 25 9.42 -10.08 17.80
CA ASP A 25 8.17 -10.78 17.49
C ASP A 25 7.20 -10.77 18.68
N GLU A 26 7.71 -10.85 19.93
CA GLU A 26 6.90 -10.72 21.15
C GLU A 26 6.22 -9.35 21.26
N ASP A 27 6.89 -8.27 20.86
CA ASP A 27 6.27 -6.93 20.82
C ASP A 27 5.12 -6.90 19.81
N ILE A 28 5.28 -7.57 18.66
CA ILE A 28 4.23 -7.70 17.64
C ILE A 28 3.05 -8.53 18.16
N PHE A 29 3.33 -9.63 18.85
CA PHE A 29 2.29 -10.48 19.45
C PHE A 29 1.57 -9.80 20.62
N ALA A 30 2.27 -8.96 21.40
CA ALA A 30 1.67 -8.15 22.45
C ALA A 30 0.68 -7.11 21.89
N GLY A 31 0.84 -6.72 20.62
CA GLY A 31 -0.13 -5.88 19.90
C GLY A 31 -0.24 -4.45 20.43
N LYS A 32 0.83 -3.93 21.04
CA LYS A 32 0.87 -2.58 21.61
C LYS A 32 1.39 -1.58 20.59
N VAL A 33 0.67 -0.48 20.42
CA VAL A 33 1.08 0.64 19.56
C VAL A 33 2.03 1.55 20.33
N THR A 34 3.32 1.28 20.21
CA THR A 34 4.40 2.08 20.81
C THR A 34 4.96 3.11 19.82
N ASP A 35 5.77 4.06 20.28
CA ASP A 35 6.42 5.01 19.37
C ASP A 35 7.47 4.36 18.46
N LYS A 36 8.13 3.29 18.94
CA LYS A 36 8.96 2.42 18.10
C LYS A 36 8.13 1.80 16.97
N TRP A 37 6.96 1.27 17.29
CA TRP A 37 6.04 0.72 16.30
C TRP A 37 5.58 1.76 15.28
N ARG A 38 5.16 2.95 15.73
CA ARG A 38 4.77 4.05 14.84
C ARG A 38 5.91 4.43 13.90
N THR A 39 7.13 4.55 14.42
CA THR A 39 8.32 4.89 13.63
C THR A 39 8.64 3.81 12.61
N PHE A 40 8.63 2.54 13.03
CA PHE A 40 8.79 1.39 12.14
C PHE A 40 7.75 1.42 11.01
N MET A 41 6.47 1.55 11.35
CA MET A 41 5.38 1.57 10.38
C MET A 41 5.46 2.75 9.39
N LYS A 42 5.89 3.93 9.84
CA LYS A 42 6.14 5.08 8.94
C LYS A 42 7.17 4.74 7.87
N ASN A 43 8.26 4.07 8.23
CA ASN A 43 9.28 3.64 7.27
C ASN A 43 8.72 2.61 6.28
N GLN A 44 7.92 1.65 6.76
CA GLN A 44 7.25 0.66 5.90
C GLN A 44 6.29 1.31 4.91
N ILE A 45 5.47 2.26 5.38
CA ILE A 45 4.52 2.99 4.54
C ILE A 45 5.24 3.86 3.52
N LYS A 46 6.33 4.53 3.90
CA LYS A 46 7.16 5.29 2.99
C LYS A 46 7.68 4.40 1.85
N ARG A 47 8.23 3.23 2.17
CA ARG A 47 8.68 2.26 1.16
C ARG A 47 7.53 1.77 0.28
N ALA A 48 6.38 1.45 0.85
CA ALA A 48 5.21 1.01 0.10
C ALA A 48 4.72 2.08 -0.89
N ARG A 49 4.71 3.35 -0.48
CA ARG A 49 4.35 4.50 -1.36
C ARG A 49 5.29 4.60 -2.57
N LEU A 50 6.60 4.35 -2.40
CA LEU A 50 7.55 4.31 -3.51
C LEU A 50 7.19 3.22 -4.54
N PHE A 51 6.82 2.02 -4.08
CA PHE A 51 6.36 0.96 -5.00
C PHE A 51 5.04 1.31 -5.71
N PHE A 52 4.12 2.03 -5.04
CA PHE A 52 2.94 2.53 -5.73
C PHE A 52 3.29 3.57 -6.80
N ASP A 53 4.19 4.51 -6.51
CA ASP A 53 4.66 5.52 -7.47
C ASP A 53 5.32 4.87 -8.70
N GLU A 54 6.07 3.79 -8.50
CA GLU A 54 6.65 3.00 -9.59
C GLU A 54 5.57 2.23 -10.37
N ALA A 55 4.66 1.55 -9.67
CA ALA A 55 3.58 0.78 -10.28
C ALA A 55 2.68 1.66 -11.17
N GLU A 56 2.42 2.92 -10.78
CA GLU A 56 1.66 3.88 -11.59
C GLU A 56 2.21 4.04 -13.02
N LYS A 57 3.54 3.97 -13.19
CA LYS A 57 4.20 4.02 -14.50
C LYS A 57 3.97 2.74 -15.31
N GLY A 58 3.86 1.59 -14.65
CA GLY A 58 3.58 0.32 -15.30
C GLY A 58 2.12 0.18 -15.76
N VAL A 59 1.16 0.83 -15.07
CA VAL A 59 -0.26 0.71 -15.43
C VAL A 59 -0.55 1.31 -16.81
N THR A 60 0.14 2.37 -17.22
CA THR A 60 -0.04 2.99 -18.55
C THR A 60 0.39 2.07 -19.69
N GLU A 61 1.33 1.16 -19.43
CA GLU A 61 1.86 0.20 -20.42
C GLU A 61 0.95 -1.01 -20.64
N LEU A 62 -0.06 -1.21 -19.77
CA LEU A 62 -1.02 -2.29 -19.94
C LEU A 62 -1.93 -2.06 -21.16
N ASN A 63 -2.54 -3.14 -21.65
CA ASN A 63 -3.64 -3.04 -22.62
C ASN A 63 -4.76 -2.16 -22.07
N SER A 64 -5.36 -1.34 -22.94
CA SER A 64 -6.38 -0.35 -22.61
C SER A 64 -7.52 -0.90 -21.75
N ALA A 65 -8.04 -2.08 -22.11
CA ALA A 65 -9.14 -2.73 -21.38
C ALA A 65 -8.79 -3.10 -19.92
N SER A 66 -7.51 -3.28 -19.60
CA SER A 66 -7.05 -3.67 -18.26
C SER A 66 -6.69 -2.48 -17.38
N ARG A 67 -6.49 -1.28 -17.95
CA ARG A 67 -5.98 -0.12 -17.20
C ARG A 67 -6.92 0.34 -16.10
N TRP A 68 -8.21 0.44 -16.40
CA TRP A 68 -9.19 0.94 -15.43
C TRP A 68 -9.28 0.09 -14.14
N PRO A 69 -9.50 -1.25 -14.21
CA PRO A 69 -9.55 -2.06 -13.00
C PRO A 69 -8.22 -2.09 -12.23
N VAL A 70 -7.09 -2.01 -12.92
CA VAL A 70 -5.77 -1.94 -12.27
C VAL A 70 -5.56 -0.59 -11.58
N TRP A 71 -5.90 0.54 -12.23
CA TRP A 71 -5.88 1.86 -11.60
C TRP A 71 -6.79 1.93 -10.38
N ALA A 72 -8.00 1.38 -10.46
CA ALA A 72 -8.91 1.34 -9.33
C ALA A 72 -8.28 0.56 -8.17
N SER A 73 -7.73 -0.62 -8.43
CA SER A 73 -7.06 -1.44 -7.40
C SER A 73 -5.86 -0.72 -6.79
N LEU A 74 -5.02 -0.11 -7.62
CA LEU A 74 -3.84 0.65 -7.20
C LEU A 74 -4.23 1.78 -6.25
N LEU A 75 -5.18 2.63 -6.63
CA LEU A 75 -5.64 3.76 -5.82
C LEU A 75 -6.25 3.28 -4.50
N LEU A 76 -7.06 2.24 -4.53
CA LEU A 76 -7.69 1.69 -3.33
C LEU A 76 -6.67 1.07 -2.37
N TYR A 77 -5.68 0.33 -2.87
CA TYR A 77 -4.64 -0.25 -2.01
C TYR A 77 -3.71 0.83 -1.45
N ARG A 78 -3.39 1.86 -2.24
CA ARG A 78 -2.64 3.02 -1.76
C ARG A 78 -3.38 3.74 -0.62
N GLN A 79 -4.69 3.93 -0.74
CA GLN A 79 -5.53 4.54 0.30
C GLN A 79 -5.59 3.73 1.60
N ILE A 80 -5.34 2.42 1.59
CA ILE A 80 -5.25 1.65 2.85
C ILE A 80 -4.10 2.17 3.72
N LEU A 81 -3.01 2.67 3.12
CA LEU A 81 -1.90 3.25 3.87
C LEU A 81 -2.36 4.52 4.61
N ASP A 82 -3.15 5.37 3.97
CA ASP A 82 -3.74 6.55 4.59
C ASP A 82 -4.66 6.16 5.76
N GLU A 83 -5.42 5.07 5.63
CA GLU A 83 -6.28 4.55 6.72
C GLU A 83 -5.46 3.97 7.88
N ILE A 84 -4.26 3.44 7.63
CA ILE A 84 -3.34 3.01 8.70
C ILE A 84 -2.83 4.24 9.46
N GLU A 85 -2.44 5.29 8.75
CA GLU A 85 -1.96 6.55 9.35
C GLU A 85 -3.07 7.27 10.13
N ALA A 86 -4.28 7.37 9.57
CA ALA A 86 -5.43 7.99 10.21
C ALA A 86 -5.90 7.27 11.48
N ASN A 87 -5.56 5.99 11.62
CA ASN A 87 -5.83 5.19 12.82
C ASN A 87 -4.62 5.11 13.75
N ASP A 88 -3.70 6.08 13.67
CA ASP A 88 -2.48 6.16 14.48
C ASP A 88 -1.67 4.85 14.49
N TYR A 89 -1.58 4.21 13.33
CA TYR A 89 -0.85 2.94 13.13
C TYR A 89 -1.38 1.76 13.98
N ASN A 90 -2.58 1.87 14.56
CA ASN A 90 -3.21 0.80 15.34
C ASN A 90 -3.87 -0.27 14.46
N ASN A 91 -3.03 -1.01 13.75
CA ASN A 91 -3.40 -2.15 12.91
C ASN A 91 -3.38 -3.49 13.66
N PHE A 92 -3.13 -3.44 14.98
CA PHE A 92 -3.31 -4.54 15.93
C PHE A 92 -4.77 -4.67 16.35
N THR A 93 -5.46 -3.64 16.80
CA THR A 93 -6.85 -3.84 17.27
C THR A 93 -7.89 -3.63 16.18
N ARG A 94 -7.55 -2.81 15.18
CA ARG A 94 -8.48 -2.39 14.13
C ARG A 94 -7.91 -2.66 12.75
N ARG A 95 -8.74 -3.26 11.89
CA ARG A 95 -8.39 -3.41 10.48
C ARG A 95 -8.55 -2.07 9.77
N ALA A 96 -7.48 -1.57 9.16
CA ALA A 96 -7.56 -0.48 8.20
C ALA A 96 -8.31 -0.95 6.93
N TYR A 97 -9.31 -0.19 6.50
CA TYR A 97 -10.06 -0.42 5.28
C TYR A 97 -10.53 0.90 4.70
N VAL A 98 -10.55 0.98 3.37
CA VAL A 98 -11.13 2.13 2.66
C VAL A 98 -12.65 2.06 2.76
N SER A 99 -13.28 3.15 3.22
CA SER A 99 -14.73 3.23 3.37
C SER A 99 -15.46 3.15 2.02
N LYS A 100 -16.73 2.73 2.02
CA LYS A 100 -17.55 2.64 0.79
C LYS A 100 -17.58 3.96 -0.01
N PRO A 101 -17.77 5.14 0.61
CA PRO A 101 -17.77 6.40 -0.13
C PRO A 101 -16.41 6.67 -0.80
N LYS A 102 -15.30 6.49 -0.08
CA LYS A 102 -13.95 6.64 -0.65
C LYS A 102 -13.71 5.70 -1.83
N LYS A 103 -14.23 4.47 -1.76
CA LYS A 103 -14.17 3.52 -2.88
C LYS A 103 -14.88 4.02 -4.12
N VAL A 104 -16.11 4.53 -3.97
CA VAL A 104 -16.90 5.07 -5.08
C VAL A 104 -16.19 6.29 -5.68
N LEU A 105 -15.68 7.19 -4.85
CA LEU A 105 -14.94 8.38 -5.30
C LEU A 105 -13.63 8.05 -6.03
N ALA A 106 -13.01 6.91 -5.73
CA ALA A 106 -11.80 6.47 -6.43
C ALA A 106 -12.06 6.02 -7.88
N LEU A 107 -13.28 5.56 -8.21
CA LEU A 107 -13.58 4.98 -9.53
C LEU A 107 -13.53 6.01 -10.68
N PRO A 108 -14.12 7.22 -10.56
CA PRO A 108 -13.98 8.26 -11.59
C PRO A 108 -12.53 8.70 -11.78
N VAL A 109 -11.76 8.81 -10.69
CA VAL A 109 -10.33 9.17 -10.74
C VAL A 109 -9.52 8.09 -11.46
N ALA A 110 -9.76 6.82 -11.12
CA ALA A 110 -9.14 5.67 -11.79
C ALA A 110 -9.48 5.65 -13.29
N TYR A 111 -10.74 5.93 -13.63
CA TYR A 111 -11.19 5.97 -15.02
C TYR A 111 -10.46 7.08 -15.79
N ALA A 112 -10.42 8.29 -15.26
CA ALA A 112 -9.70 9.41 -15.88
C ALA A 112 -8.21 9.08 -16.12
N LYS A 113 -7.52 8.49 -15.13
CA LYS A 113 -6.12 8.06 -15.28
C LYS A 113 -5.93 6.94 -16.32
N SER A 114 -6.92 6.07 -16.49
CA SER A 114 -6.85 4.96 -17.46
C SER A 114 -6.86 5.40 -18.93
N LEU A 115 -7.36 6.62 -19.20
CA LEU A 115 -7.44 7.19 -20.55
C LEU A 115 -6.10 7.75 -21.04
N VAL A 116 -5.14 7.99 -20.14
CA VAL A 116 -3.81 8.48 -20.51
C VAL A 116 -3.11 7.38 -21.31
N SER A 117 -2.69 7.73 -22.53
CA SER A 117 -1.98 6.82 -23.41
C SER A 117 -0.50 6.75 -23.04
N PRO A 118 0.16 5.59 -23.17
CA PRO A 118 1.58 5.45 -22.96
C PRO A 118 2.32 6.42 -23.89
N SER A 119 3.32 7.11 -23.34
CA SER A 119 4.22 7.94 -24.14
C SER A 119 4.83 7.08 -25.24
N ARG A 120 4.75 7.54 -26.48
CA ARG A 120 5.11 6.84 -27.72
C ARG A 120 6.63 6.59 -27.86
N MET A 121 7.30 6.08 -26.82
CA MET A 121 8.74 5.81 -26.80
C MET A 121 9.11 4.46 -27.45
N SER A 122 8.13 3.76 -28.02
CA SER A 122 8.33 2.50 -28.75
C SER A 122 8.64 2.71 -30.24
N SER A 123 8.49 3.93 -30.78
CA SER A 123 8.73 4.23 -32.20
C SER A 123 10.20 4.51 -32.59
N LEU A 124 11.14 4.40 -31.65
CA LEU A 124 12.57 4.73 -31.86
C LEU A 124 13.51 3.51 -31.86
N ILE A 125 13.00 2.27 -31.71
CA ILE A 125 13.83 1.04 -31.69
C ILE A 125 13.63 0.18 -32.96
N GLN A 126 12.93 0.67 -33.98
CA GLN A 126 12.75 -0.02 -35.28
C GLN A 126 13.11 0.84 -36.50
N ALA A 127 14.18 1.63 -36.43
CA ALA A 127 14.74 2.34 -37.58
C ALA A 127 16.19 1.91 -37.83
#